data_AF-A0A1I3BXP7-F1
#
_entry.id   AF-A0A1I3BXP7-F1
#
_cell.length_a   1.000
_cell.length_b   1.000
_cell.length_c   1.000
_cell.angle_alpha   90.00
_cell.angle_beta   90.00
_cell.angle_gamma   90.00
#
_symmetry.space_group_name_H-M   'P 1'
#
loop_
_entity.id
_entity.type
_entity.pdbx_description
1 polymer ?
#
loop_
_entity_poly.entity_id
_entity_poly.type
_entity_poly.pdbx_seq_one_letter_code
_entity_poly.pdbx_strand_id
1 'polypeptide(L)'
;MALPLKIDVLPEPELEFANAARDIDPRRALAKHGPIDDRGLRTIKLGLVGLPEDIEAAKGWLNRLAQFAPASEGNSNRFRDWPGLEKALHCRFITDAAWIRPIEPGHYNALFKDALTGKTFGELVELFDGRISSLYGDDAPDCILVCIKPELGDLRVANPGLSPEERKALEVLRAEEESDQLALFQPSPEELKQAEALFTMADDLLFRTFYRALKARTMTHDEAVPIQVLRRDTIDRPDDKGQSFATRFWNMATSTYYKAKGVPWRPTDLPKNVCFVGISFHHMKKRSGHLVYASVAQAYSTDVQPFALKGASIDHEQRRDRQPYLNEGQAKSLLDDVLHQYAERAGVAPDRIVIHKTSSYQPEELKGFAAAAKDKVASLDYVWLRATSFRMVRKGLEEPWRGTLCRLKDHSYFFTGGYIPWWNEYPGMHIPAPLEIGSAFPTDMKLRSKEILTLTKMNWNSSDGISRLPITLLFARRVGELMSELSDNATPKASYRFYI
;
A
#
# COMPACT_ATOMS: atom_id res chain seq x y z
N MET A 1 13.31 -13.34 -38.51
CA MET A 1 14.38 -13.63 -37.52
C MET A 1 13.73 -14.09 -36.23
N ALA A 2 14.10 -15.26 -35.71
CA ALA A 2 13.66 -15.68 -34.38
C ALA A 2 14.37 -14.83 -33.33
N LEU A 3 13.62 -14.14 -32.49
CA LEU A 3 14.16 -13.39 -31.36
C LEU A 3 14.47 -14.38 -30.23
N PRO A 4 15.70 -14.46 -29.72
CA PRO A 4 16.03 -15.39 -28.64
C PRO A 4 15.34 -14.96 -27.34
N LEU A 5 14.33 -15.72 -26.95
CA LEU A 5 13.58 -15.55 -25.71
C LEU A 5 14.20 -16.46 -24.64
N LYS A 6 14.70 -15.89 -23.55
CA LYS A 6 15.16 -16.68 -22.39
C LYS A 6 14.13 -16.59 -21.27
N ILE A 7 13.71 -17.74 -20.76
CA ILE A 7 12.73 -17.85 -19.68
C ILE A 7 13.39 -18.55 -18.50
N ASP A 8 13.36 -17.90 -17.35
CA ASP A 8 13.76 -18.46 -16.07
C ASP A 8 12.56 -18.38 -15.12
N VAL A 9 12.14 -19.50 -14.52
CA VAL A 9 11.08 -19.51 -13.50
C VAL A 9 11.74 -19.52 -12.13
N LEU A 10 11.54 -18.45 -11.36
CA LEU A 10 12.06 -18.34 -10.00
C LEU A 10 11.17 -19.13 -9.03
N PRO A 11 11.75 -19.80 -8.03
CA PRO A 11 10.96 -20.42 -6.97
C PRO A 11 10.20 -19.34 -6.18
N GLU A 12 9.02 -19.69 -5.69
CA GLU A 12 8.27 -18.80 -4.79
C GLU A 12 9.06 -18.62 -3.48
N PRO A 13 9.27 -17.38 -3.02
CA PRO A 13 10.02 -17.13 -1.79
C PRO A 13 9.24 -17.58 -0.56
N GLU A 14 9.96 -18.17 0.38
CA GLU A 14 9.42 -18.56 1.68
C GLU A 14 9.26 -17.33 2.60
N LEU A 15 8.39 -17.50 3.57
CA LEU A 15 8.16 -16.60 4.69
C LEU A 15 8.50 -17.34 5.97
N GLU A 16 8.95 -16.60 6.98
CA GLU A 16 9.26 -17.13 8.29
C GLU A 16 8.21 -16.69 9.32
N PHE A 17 7.89 -17.63 10.21
CA PHE A 17 6.88 -17.56 11.26
C PHE A 17 7.50 -17.96 12.61
N ALA A 18 6.70 -18.13 13.66
CA ALA A 18 7.23 -18.49 14.98
C ALA A 18 8.10 -19.76 14.92
N ASN A 19 9.06 -19.86 15.85
CA ASN A 19 9.98 -21.00 15.96
C ASN A 19 10.80 -21.27 14.68
N ALA A 20 11.08 -20.22 13.89
CA ALA A 20 11.79 -20.31 12.62
C ALA A 20 11.12 -21.24 11.57
N ALA A 21 9.82 -21.49 11.72
CA ALA A 21 9.05 -22.23 10.74
C ALA A 21 8.97 -21.47 9.42
N ARG A 22 9.03 -22.20 8.30
CA ARG A 22 9.00 -21.62 6.95
C ARG A 22 7.85 -22.17 6.14
N ASP A 23 7.22 -21.28 5.38
CA ASP A 23 6.14 -21.64 4.47
C ASP A 23 5.99 -20.57 3.37
N ILE A 24 5.42 -20.93 2.23
CA ILE A 24 5.09 -20.01 1.14
C ILE A 24 3.72 -19.34 1.30
N ASP A 25 2.81 -19.91 2.09
CA ASP A 25 1.42 -19.47 2.26
C ASP A 25 1.19 -18.91 3.68
N PRO A 26 0.91 -17.60 3.84
CA PRO A 26 0.71 -17.00 5.15
C PRO A 26 -0.45 -17.60 5.94
N ARG A 27 -1.62 -17.85 5.31
CA ARG A 27 -2.79 -18.36 6.04
C ARG A 27 -2.53 -19.77 6.58
N ARG A 28 -1.89 -20.62 5.77
CA ARG A 28 -1.50 -21.98 6.20
C ARG A 28 -0.55 -21.93 7.39
N ALA A 29 0.47 -21.09 7.28
CA ALA A 29 1.55 -21.06 8.24
C ALA A 29 1.14 -20.41 9.55
N LEU A 30 0.41 -19.29 9.50
CA LEU A 30 -0.13 -18.63 10.68
C LEU A 30 -0.99 -19.57 11.52
N ALA A 31 -1.91 -20.30 10.89
CA ALA A 31 -2.76 -21.27 11.59
C ALA A 31 -2.00 -22.45 12.23
N LYS A 32 -0.78 -22.76 11.75
CA LYS A 32 0.02 -23.90 12.19
C LYS A 32 1.12 -23.51 13.17
N HIS A 33 1.71 -22.35 12.98
CA HIS A 33 2.95 -21.92 13.64
C HIS A 33 2.77 -20.65 14.46
N GLY A 34 1.73 -19.84 14.21
CA GLY A 34 1.57 -18.52 14.82
C GLY A 34 2.46 -17.45 14.17
N PRO A 35 2.33 -16.19 14.59
CA PRO A 35 3.06 -15.07 14.02
C PRO A 35 4.56 -15.09 14.39
N ILE A 36 5.42 -14.46 13.58
CA ILE A 36 6.88 -14.45 13.82
C ILE A 36 7.27 -13.82 15.17
N ASP A 37 6.48 -12.86 15.67
CA ASP A 37 6.71 -12.19 16.94
C ASP A 37 5.99 -12.87 18.12
N ASP A 38 5.51 -14.11 17.94
CA ASP A 38 4.85 -14.87 19.00
C ASP A 38 5.79 -15.11 20.18
N ARG A 39 5.37 -14.63 21.35
CA ARG A 39 6.02 -14.83 22.65
C ARG A 39 5.05 -15.33 23.71
N GLY A 40 3.89 -15.85 23.28
CA GLY A 40 2.75 -16.15 24.11
C GLY A 40 1.52 -15.33 23.73
N LEU A 41 0.37 -15.70 24.31
CA LEU A 41 -0.92 -15.14 23.96
C LEU A 41 -0.96 -13.62 24.13
N ARG A 42 -1.10 -12.90 23.01
CA ARG A 42 -1.16 -11.44 22.99
C ARG A 42 -2.59 -10.94 23.19
N THR A 43 -2.78 -9.96 24.05
CA THR A 43 -4.05 -9.23 24.16
C THR A 43 -3.93 -7.91 23.40
N ILE A 44 -4.84 -7.67 22.45
CA ILE A 44 -4.89 -6.45 21.63
C ILE A 44 -6.13 -5.67 22.04
N LYS A 45 -5.92 -4.45 22.56
CA LYS A 45 -6.96 -3.50 22.94
C LYS A 45 -7.51 -2.81 21.69
N LEU A 46 -8.82 -2.91 21.46
CA LEU A 46 -9.51 -2.26 20.36
C LEU A 46 -10.46 -1.17 20.85
N GLY A 47 -10.25 0.04 20.34
CA GLY A 47 -11.21 1.13 20.45
C GLY A 47 -12.22 1.09 19.31
N LEU A 48 -13.46 1.53 19.57
CA LEU A 48 -14.53 1.55 18.56
C LEU A 48 -15.10 2.96 18.43
N VAL A 49 -15.15 3.46 17.19
CA VAL A 49 -15.70 4.78 16.85
C VAL A 49 -16.69 4.62 15.71
N GLY A 50 -17.88 5.19 15.83
CA GLY A 50 -18.91 5.09 14.79
C GLY A 50 -20.31 5.37 15.33
N LEU A 51 -21.34 5.16 14.52
CA LEU A 51 -22.73 5.23 14.99
C LEU A 51 -23.02 4.08 15.98
N PRO A 52 -23.93 4.26 16.96
CA PRO A 52 -24.23 3.23 17.96
C PRO A 52 -24.58 1.87 17.35
N GLU A 53 -25.42 1.86 16.31
CA GLU A 53 -25.83 0.64 15.60
C GLU A 53 -24.67 -0.09 14.89
N ASP A 54 -23.70 0.67 14.38
CA ASP A 54 -22.53 0.15 13.69
C ASP A 54 -21.48 -0.36 14.68
N ILE A 55 -21.33 0.30 15.83
CA ILE A 55 -20.49 -0.15 16.94
C ILE A 55 -21.01 -1.49 17.48
N GLU A 56 -22.31 -1.62 17.73
CA GLU A 56 -22.88 -2.86 18.26
C GLU A 56 -22.72 -4.02 17.27
N ALA A 57 -22.91 -3.78 15.98
CA ALA A 57 -22.65 -4.81 14.99
C ALA A 57 -21.17 -5.17 14.86
N ALA A 58 -20.27 -4.19 14.96
CA ALA A 58 -18.84 -4.44 14.98
C ALA A 58 -18.44 -5.30 16.19
N LYS A 59 -18.97 -5.03 17.39
CA LYS A 59 -18.76 -5.89 18.57
C LYS A 59 -19.22 -7.33 18.33
N GLY A 60 -20.45 -7.50 17.83
CA GLY A 60 -21.00 -8.82 17.51
C GLY A 60 -20.13 -9.55 16.48
N TRP A 61 -19.64 -8.84 15.47
CA TRP A 61 -18.76 -9.39 14.45
C TRP A 61 -17.36 -9.74 14.98
N LEU A 62 -16.78 -8.90 15.83
CA LEU A 62 -15.50 -9.17 16.51
C LEU A 62 -15.56 -10.43 17.37
N ASN A 63 -16.67 -10.68 18.07
CA ASN A 63 -16.86 -11.89 18.84
C ASN A 63 -16.86 -13.16 17.96
N ARG A 64 -17.30 -13.05 16.70
CA ARG A 64 -17.28 -14.17 15.74
C ARG A 64 -15.87 -14.52 15.27
N LEU A 65 -14.91 -13.58 15.31
CA LEU A 65 -13.50 -13.89 14.97
C LEU A 65 -12.90 -14.92 15.93
N ALA A 66 -13.40 -15.06 17.16
CA ALA A 66 -12.92 -16.08 18.08
C ALA A 66 -13.31 -17.51 17.66
N GLN A 67 -14.32 -17.64 16.79
CA GLN A 67 -14.91 -18.92 16.40
C GLN A 67 -14.38 -19.37 15.03
N PHE A 68 -14.53 -20.66 14.74
CA PHE A 68 -14.28 -21.21 13.41
C PHE A 68 -15.27 -20.64 12.38
N ALA A 69 -14.80 -20.36 11.17
CA ALA A 69 -15.66 -20.07 10.02
C ALA A 69 -15.12 -20.76 8.76
N PRO A 70 -15.97 -21.47 7.99
CA PRO A 70 -15.54 -22.09 6.74
C PRO A 70 -15.33 -21.06 5.64
N ALA A 71 -14.41 -21.32 4.73
CA ALA A 71 -14.32 -20.61 3.47
C ALA A 71 -15.37 -21.15 2.48
N SER A 72 -16.15 -20.26 1.87
CA SER A 72 -17.20 -20.61 0.90
C SER A 72 -16.75 -20.39 -0.55
N GLU A 73 -15.60 -19.74 -0.74
CA GLU A 73 -15.05 -19.47 -2.07
C GLU A 73 -14.58 -20.75 -2.78
N GLY A 74 -14.62 -20.72 -4.12
CA GLY A 74 -13.97 -21.76 -4.91
C GLY A 74 -12.47 -21.75 -4.68
N ASN A 75 -11.86 -22.93 -4.61
CA ASN A 75 -10.43 -23.18 -4.37
C ASN A 75 -9.95 -23.09 -2.90
N SER A 76 -9.98 -24.24 -2.22
CA SER A 76 -9.53 -24.41 -0.83
C SER A 76 -8.02 -24.22 -0.60
N ASN A 77 -7.21 -24.22 -1.66
CA ASN A 77 -5.78 -23.95 -1.52
C ASN A 77 -5.49 -22.46 -1.28
N ARG A 78 -6.32 -21.58 -1.88
CA ARG A 78 -6.21 -20.12 -1.76
C ARG A 78 -7.06 -19.59 -0.61
N PHE A 79 -8.33 -19.97 -0.59
CA PHE A 79 -9.29 -19.56 0.43
C PHE A 79 -9.35 -20.63 1.50
N ARG A 80 -8.74 -20.33 2.65
CA ARG A 80 -8.64 -21.27 3.77
C ARG A 80 -9.66 -20.91 4.83
N ASP A 81 -10.20 -21.93 5.47
CA ASP A 81 -11.03 -21.77 6.65
C ASP A 81 -10.34 -20.89 7.70
N TRP A 82 -11.15 -20.16 8.44
CA TRP A 82 -10.70 -19.38 9.56
C TRP A 82 -10.75 -20.25 10.83
N PRO A 83 -9.60 -20.52 11.47
CA PRO A 83 -9.53 -21.45 12.59
C PRO A 83 -9.95 -20.84 13.94
N GLY A 84 -10.32 -19.56 13.97
CA GLY A 84 -10.46 -18.76 15.19
C GLY A 84 -9.21 -17.91 15.47
N LEU A 85 -9.40 -16.73 16.05
CA LEU A 85 -8.37 -15.70 16.23
C LEU A 85 -7.17 -16.21 17.03
N GLU A 86 -7.42 -16.89 18.13
CA GLU A 86 -6.37 -17.41 19.01
C GLU A 86 -5.51 -18.46 18.28
N LYS A 87 -6.12 -19.33 17.47
CA LYS A 87 -5.39 -20.33 16.70
C LYS A 87 -4.68 -19.75 15.47
N ALA A 88 -5.24 -18.69 14.87
CA ALA A 88 -4.67 -18.04 13.69
C ALA A 88 -3.46 -17.16 14.02
N LEU A 89 -3.54 -16.37 15.09
CA LEU A 89 -2.59 -15.29 15.38
C LEU A 89 -2.06 -15.30 16.81
N HIS A 90 -2.42 -16.30 17.63
CA HIS A 90 -2.04 -16.37 19.05
C HIS A 90 -2.36 -15.07 19.79
N CYS A 91 -3.53 -14.50 19.50
CA CYS A 91 -3.99 -13.26 20.11
C CYS A 91 -5.49 -13.26 20.43
N ARG A 92 -5.90 -12.30 21.26
CA ARG A 92 -7.30 -11.99 21.57
C ARG A 92 -7.55 -10.51 21.38
N PHE A 93 -8.71 -10.18 20.82
CA PHE A 93 -9.20 -8.82 20.73
C PHE A 93 -10.08 -8.53 21.93
N ILE A 94 -9.76 -7.48 22.67
CA ILE A 94 -10.58 -6.99 23.78
C ILE A 94 -11.06 -5.58 23.49
N THR A 95 -12.26 -5.27 23.93
CA THR A 95 -12.83 -3.92 23.87
C THR A 95 -13.51 -3.64 25.20
N ASP A 96 -13.35 -2.41 25.69
CA ASP A 96 -13.92 -1.94 26.95
C ASP A 96 -14.80 -0.71 26.69
N ALA A 97 -15.76 -0.45 27.58
CA ALA A 97 -16.57 0.77 27.56
C ALA A 97 -15.71 2.04 27.51
N ALA A 98 -14.55 2.04 28.16
CA ALA A 98 -13.60 3.13 28.17
C ALA A 98 -13.04 3.48 26.76
N TRP A 99 -13.00 2.52 25.83
CA TRP A 99 -12.48 2.72 24.48
C TRP A 99 -13.55 2.86 23.39
N ILE A 100 -14.81 3.02 23.79
CA ILE A 100 -15.92 3.20 22.86
C ILE A 100 -16.28 4.69 22.79
N ARG A 101 -16.38 5.23 21.57
CA ARG A 101 -16.80 6.62 21.33
C ARG A 101 -17.91 6.63 20.27
N PRO A 102 -19.19 6.64 20.69
CA PRO A 102 -20.29 6.74 19.76
C PRO A 102 -20.37 8.14 19.14
N ILE A 103 -20.82 8.18 17.89
CA ILE A 103 -21.19 9.38 17.16
C ILE A 103 -22.70 9.55 17.22
N GLU A 104 -23.15 10.75 17.56
CA GLU A 104 -24.58 11.05 17.64
C GLU A 104 -25.24 10.99 16.25
N PRO A 105 -26.28 10.16 16.04
CA PRO A 105 -26.90 9.97 14.72
C PRO A 105 -27.47 11.25 14.11
N GLY A 106 -28.09 12.11 14.93
CA GLY A 106 -28.68 13.37 14.46
C GLY A 106 -27.63 14.30 13.85
N HIS A 107 -26.52 14.48 14.57
CA HIS A 107 -25.39 15.30 14.11
C HIS A 107 -24.72 14.71 12.87
N TYR A 108 -24.48 13.39 12.86
CA TYR A 108 -23.94 12.69 11.70
C TYR A 108 -24.79 12.87 10.45
N ASN A 109 -26.11 12.65 10.55
CA ASN A 109 -27.02 12.72 9.40
C ASN A 109 -27.09 14.14 8.82
N ALA A 110 -27.04 15.17 9.67
CA ALA A 110 -27.01 16.56 9.23
C ALA A 110 -25.76 16.85 8.39
N LEU A 111 -24.57 16.55 8.94
CA LEU A 111 -23.30 16.75 8.23
C LEU A 111 -23.18 15.87 6.98
N PHE A 112 -23.61 14.61 7.04
CA PHE A 112 -23.53 13.71 5.90
C PHE A 112 -24.39 14.18 4.71
N LYS A 113 -25.60 14.68 4.98
CA LYS A 113 -26.48 15.22 3.94
C LYS A 113 -25.86 16.42 3.22
N ASP A 114 -25.20 17.30 3.97
CA ASP A 114 -24.54 18.47 3.39
C ASP A 114 -23.22 18.09 2.70
N ALA A 115 -22.50 17.09 3.22
CA ALA A 115 -21.30 16.49 2.62
C ALA A 115 -21.53 15.90 1.23
N LEU A 116 -22.71 15.35 0.97
CA LEU A 116 -23.10 14.90 -0.38
C LEU A 116 -23.13 16.05 -1.40
N THR A 117 -23.39 17.28 -0.96
CA THR A 117 -23.35 18.49 -1.80
C THR A 117 -21.96 19.15 -1.83
N GLY A 118 -20.96 18.52 -1.20
CA GLY A 118 -19.60 19.02 -1.05
C GLY A 118 -19.38 20.04 0.07
N LYS A 119 -20.43 20.44 0.78
CA LYS A 119 -20.37 21.32 1.96
C LYS A 119 -20.07 20.48 3.21
N THR A 120 -19.45 21.00 4.26
CA THR A 120 -19.28 20.28 5.57
C THR A 120 -18.45 18.98 5.54
N PHE A 121 -17.85 18.55 4.42
CA PHE A 121 -16.99 17.35 4.37
C PHE A 121 -15.84 17.41 5.39
N GLY A 122 -15.23 18.58 5.57
CA GLY A 122 -14.21 18.81 6.59
C GLY A 122 -14.74 18.63 8.02
N GLU A 123 -15.91 19.19 8.31
CA GLU A 123 -16.58 19.06 9.62
C GLU A 123 -16.96 17.61 9.93
N LEU A 124 -17.37 16.84 8.91
CA LEU A 124 -17.63 15.42 9.05
C LEU A 124 -16.35 14.63 9.40
N VAL A 125 -15.22 14.97 8.77
CA VAL A 125 -13.91 14.38 9.12
C VAL A 125 -13.50 14.78 10.54
N GLU A 126 -13.70 16.05 10.92
CA GLU A 126 -13.41 16.56 12.27
C GLU A 126 -14.29 15.92 13.35
N LEU A 127 -15.55 15.60 13.05
CA LEU A 127 -16.45 14.88 13.95
C LEU A 127 -15.85 13.51 14.32
N PHE A 128 -15.36 12.76 13.33
CA PHE A 128 -14.72 11.46 13.58
C PHE A 128 -13.36 11.63 14.25
N ASP A 129 -12.52 12.56 13.77
CA ASP A 129 -11.21 12.84 14.36
C ASP A 129 -11.29 13.24 15.83
N GLY A 130 -12.27 14.06 16.21
CA GLY A 130 -12.50 14.44 17.61
C GLY A 130 -12.84 13.26 18.51
N ARG A 131 -13.61 12.28 18.00
CA ARG A 131 -13.89 11.04 18.74
C ARG A 131 -12.67 10.13 18.82
N ILE A 132 -11.91 10.00 17.73
CA ILE A 132 -10.71 9.17 17.67
C ILE A 132 -9.61 9.74 18.59
N SER A 133 -9.33 11.03 18.50
CA SER A 133 -8.30 11.69 19.31
C SER A 133 -8.60 11.70 20.80
N SER A 134 -9.88 11.64 21.20
CA SER A 134 -10.28 11.44 22.60
C SER A 134 -9.94 10.06 23.19
N LEU A 135 -9.42 9.14 22.37
CA LEU A 135 -8.92 7.82 22.79
C LEU A 135 -7.39 7.78 22.93
N TYR A 136 -6.69 8.87 22.63
CA TYR A 136 -5.25 8.94 22.80
C TYR A 136 -4.87 9.18 24.28
N GLY A 137 -3.60 8.95 24.62
CA GLY A 137 -3.06 9.07 25.97
C GLY A 137 -2.62 7.73 26.58
N ASP A 138 -2.47 7.69 27.91
CA ASP A 138 -1.78 6.59 28.61
C ASP A 138 -2.49 5.23 28.52
N ASP A 139 -3.84 5.21 28.54
CA ASP A 139 -4.64 3.98 28.36
C ASP A 139 -5.27 3.88 26.96
N ALA A 140 -4.53 4.35 25.95
CA ALA A 140 -4.97 4.26 24.57
C ALA A 140 -5.11 2.78 24.11
N PRO A 141 -6.10 2.48 23.24
CA PRO A 141 -6.17 1.17 22.60
C PRO A 141 -4.99 0.97 21.64
N ASP A 142 -4.67 -0.29 21.33
CA ASP A 142 -3.59 -0.63 20.40
C ASP A 142 -3.95 -0.31 18.93
N CYS A 143 -5.24 -0.36 18.62
CA CYS A 143 -5.81 -0.02 17.31
C CYS A 143 -7.25 0.49 17.49
N ILE A 144 -7.68 1.44 16.66
CA ILE A 144 -9.05 1.95 16.68
C ILE A 144 -9.79 1.47 15.44
N LEU A 145 -10.91 0.77 15.62
CA LEU A 145 -11.83 0.45 14.54
C LEU A 145 -12.80 1.61 14.33
N VAL A 146 -12.81 2.13 13.10
CA VAL A 146 -13.76 3.17 12.69
C VAL A 146 -14.86 2.50 11.88
N CYS A 147 -16.01 2.33 12.52
CA CYS A 147 -17.20 1.70 11.95
C CYS A 147 -17.98 2.73 11.15
N ILE A 148 -18.11 2.49 9.84
CA ILE A 148 -18.77 3.43 8.92
C ILE A 148 -19.84 2.75 8.09
N LYS A 149 -20.86 3.53 7.72
CA LYS A 149 -21.85 3.11 6.73
C LYS A 149 -21.26 3.03 5.32
N PRO A 150 -21.80 2.19 4.42
CA PRO A 150 -21.27 2.03 3.08
C PRO A 150 -21.28 3.35 2.29
N GLU A 151 -22.34 4.14 2.45
CA GLU A 151 -22.51 5.41 1.74
C GLU A 151 -21.44 6.44 2.12
N LEU A 152 -20.97 6.42 3.37
CA LEU A 152 -19.83 7.24 3.80
C LEU A 152 -18.51 6.74 3.22
N GLY A 153 -18.34 5.41 3.14
CA GLY A 153 -17.17 4.80 2.53
C GLY A 153 -17.04 5.12 1.04
N ASP A 154 -18.16 5.27 0.36
CA ASP A 154 -18.24 5.57 -1.08
C ASP A 154 -18.31 7.07 -1.37
N LEU A 155 -18.41 7.91 -0.33
CA LEU A 155 -18.44 9.36 -0.47
C LEU A 155 -17.15 9.88 -1.12
N ARG A 156 -17.31 10.44 -2.32
CA ARG A 156 -16.28 11.15 -3.08
C ARG A 156 -16.72 12.60 -3.22
N VAL A 157 -15.95 13.52 -2.68
CA VAL A 157 -16.20 14.96 -2.79
C VAL A 157 -15.17 15.57 -3.72
N ALA A 158 -15.60 16.47 -4.61
CA ALA A 158 -14.70 17.18 -5.49
C ALA A 158 -13.62 17.91 -4.68
N ASN A 159 -12.37 17.82 -5.13
CA ASN A 159 -11.28 18.51 -4.47
C ASN A 159 -11.43 20.03 -4.66
N PRO A 160 -11.68 20.83 -3.59
CA PRO A 160 -11.86 22.27 -3.71
C PRO A 160 -10.59 22.99 -4.14
N GLY A 161 -9.43 22.32 -4.10
CA GLY A 161 -8.17 22.85 -4.58
C GLY A 161 -8.13 23.04 -6.10
N LEU A 162 -8.97 22.36 -6.89
CA LEU A 162 -8.93 22.43 -8.36
C LEU A 162 -9.81 23.55 -8.92
N SER A 163 -9.33 24.25 -9.95
CA SER A 163 -10.14 25.21 -10.70
C SER A 163 -11.18 24.49 -11.59
N PRO A 164 -12.27 25.13 -12.01
CA PRO A 164 -13.27 24.54 -12.90
C PRO A 164 -12.68 24.05 -14.24
N GLU A 165 -11.68 24.78 -14.77
CA GLU A 165 -10.99 24.44 -16.01
C GLU A 165 -10.07 23.22 -15.83
N GLU A 166 -9.29 23.18 -14.75
CA GLU A 166 -8.44 22.04 -14.38
C GLU A 166 -9.30 20.77 -14.18
N ARG A 167 -10.46 20.93 -13.54
CA ARG A 167 -11.41 19.85 -13.30
C ARG A 167 -12.00 19.31 -14.60
N LYS A 168 -12.47 20.18 -15.49
CA LYS A 168 -13.03 19.77 -16.78
C LYS A 168 -11.99 19.05 -17.64
N ALA A 169 -10.74 19.52 -17.65
CA ALA A 169 -9.64 18.85 -18.34
C ALA A 169 -9.38 17.43 -17.79
N LEU A 170 -9.42 17.27 -16.47
CA LEU A 170 -9.24 15.97 -15.81
C LEU A 170 -10.42 15.01 -16.02
N GLU A 171 -11.66 15.53 -16.06
CA GLU A 171 -12.88 14.73 -16.29
C GLU A 171 -12.97 14.22 -17.73
N VAL A 172 -12.60 15.04 -18.74
CA VAL A 172 -12.58 14.63 -20.16
C VAL A 172 -11.59 13.49 -20.39
N LEU A 173 -10.38 13.58 -19.83
CA LEU A 173 -9.39 12.52 -19.95
C LEU A 173 -9.79 11.21 -19.27
N ARG A 174 -10.45 11.28 -18.10
CA ARG A 174 -10.96 10.07 -17.44
C ARG A 174 -11.96 9.34 -18.34
N ALA A 175 -12.86 10.08 -18.99
CA ALA A 175 -13.82 9.52 -19.93
C ALA A 175 -13.14 8.94 -21.18
N GLU A 176 -12.08 9.59 -21.67
CA GLU A 176 -11.26 9.09 -22.77
C GLU A 176 -10.50 7.81 -22.40
N GLU A 177 -9.98 7.65 -21.18
CA GLU A 177 -9.31 6.41 -20.72
C GLU A 177 -10.28 5.24 -20.49
N GLU A 178 -11.45 5.53 -19.90
CA GLU A 178 -12.56 4.55 -19.85
C GLU A 178 -12.96 4.11 -21.28
N SER A 179 -12.80 5.00 -22.26
CA SER A 179 -12.98 4.71 -23.69
C SER A 179 -11.74 4.06 -24.35
N ASP A 180 -10.52 4.32 -23.91
CA ASP A 180 -9.25 3.79 -24.46
C ASP A 180 -9.01 2.34 -24.00
N GLN A 181 -9.63 1.92 -22.89
CA GLN A 181 -9.83 0.51 -22.57
C GLN A 181 -10.75 -0.21 -23.60
N LEU A 182 -11.46 0.55 -24.44
CA LEU A 182 -12.46 0.05 -25.40
C LEU A 182 -12.25 0.46 -26.87
N ALA A 183 -11.38 1.41 -27.24
CA ALA A 183 -11.15 1.78 -28.64
C ALA A 183 -9.80 2.47 -28.93
N LEU A 184 -9.07 1.93 -29.92
CA LEU A 184 -7.97 2.59 -30.63
C LEU A 184 -8.47 3.86 -31.35
N PHE A 185 -8.14 5.09 -30.95
CA PHE A 185 -7.86 6.25 -31.83
C PHE A 185 -7.32 7.47 -31.03
N GLN A 186 -6.42 8.25 -31.64
CA GLN A 186 -5.58 9.26 -30.98
C GLN A 186 -6.21 10.67 -30.94
N PRO A 187 -6.17 11.38 -29.79
CA PRO A 187 -6.59 12.79 -29.66
C PRO A 187 -5.56 13.81 -30.19
N SER A 188 -5.95 15.09 -30.19
CA SER A 188 -5.15 16.18 -30.76
C SER A 188 -3.95 16.61 -29.87
N PRO A 189 -2.84 17.11 -30.44
CA PRO A 189 -1.57 17.32 -29.72
C PRO A 189 -1.60 18.41 -28.64
N GLU A 190 -2.52 19.36 -28.71
CA GLU A 190 -2.61 20.48 -27.77
C GLU A 190 -3.44 20.13 -26.53
N GLU A 191 -4.51 19.34 -26.69
CA GLU A 191 -5.37 18.84 -25.62
C GLU A 191 -4.66 17.77 -24.77
N LEU A 192 -3.87 16.91 -25.41
CA LEU A 192 -2.96 15.97 -24.73
C LEU A 192 -1.92 16.70 -23.86
N LYS A 193 -1.38 17.84 -24.32
CA LYS A 193 -0.22 18.50 -23.68
C LYS A 193 -0.54 19.10 -22.30
N GLN A 194 -1.74 19.66 -22.13
CA GLN A 194 -2.16 20.29 -20.88
C GLN A 194 -2.73 19.26 -19.90
N ALA A 195 -3.35 18.20 -20.41
CA ALA A 195 -4.10 17.25 -19.61
C ALA A 195 -3.25 16.02 -19.21
N GLU A 196 -2.28 15.58 -20.02
CA GLU A 196 -1.36 14.46 -19.69
C GLU A 196 -0.37 14.77 -18.54
N ALA A 197 -0.28 16.02 -18.11
CA ALA A 197 0.61 16.43 -17.04
C ALA A 197 0.12 16.04 -15.63
N LEU A 198 -1.17 15.71 -15.51
CA LEU A 198 -1.88 15.30 -14.28
C LEU A 198 -2.23 13.78 -14.27
N PHE A 199 -1.81 13.09 -15.33
CA PHE A 199 -2.23 11.77 -15.80
C PHE A 199 -2.09 10.61 -14.80
N THR A 200 -1.13 10.64 -13.88
CA THR A 200 -0.77 9.43 -13.11
C THR A 200 -1.60 9.18 -11.85
N MET A 201 -2.47 10.12 -11.46
CA MET A 201 -3.29 10.06 -10.23
C MET A 201 -4.56 10.93 -10.34
N ALA A 202 -5.18 11.03 -11.53
CA ALA A 202 -6.30 11.95 -11.77
C ALA A 202 -7.44 11.77 -10.75
N ASP A 203 -7.78 10.52 -10.41
CA ASP A 203 -8.82 10.20 -9.42
C ASP A 203 -8.48 10.69 -8.00
N ASP A 204 -7.20 10.68 -7.61
CA ASP A 204 -6.73 11.12 -6.29
C ASP A 204 -6.65 12.65 -6.17
N LEU A 205 -6.48 13.34 -7.29
CA LEU A 205 -6.53 14.80 -7.37
C LEU A 205 -7.96 15.32 -7.49
N LEU A 206 -8.80 14.63 -8.25
CA LEU A 206 -10.19 15.00 -8.52
C LEU A 206 -11.09 14.86 -7.30
N PHE A 207 -10.88 13.81 -6.51
CA PHE A 207 -11.79 13.45 -5.43
C PHE A 207 -11.06 13.24 -4.10
N ARG A 208 -11.60 13.90 -3.08
CA ARG A 208 -11.33 13.57 -1.69
C ARG A 208 -12.24 12.44 -1.27
N THR A 209 -11.68 11.43 -0.61
CA THR A 209 -12.45 10.33 -0.02
C THR A 209 -12.42 10.44 1.49
N PHE A 210 -13.52 10.07 2.16
CA PHE A 210 -13.62 10.18 3.61
C PHE A 210 -12.49 9.45 4.34
N TYR A 211 -12.17 8.22 3.90
CA TYR A 211 -11.10 7.41 4.49
C TYR A 211 -9.72 8.07 4.41
N ARG A 212 -9.35 8.65 3.25
CA ARG A 212 -8.04 9.29 3.07
C ARG A 212 -7.93 10.54 3.93
N ALA A 213 -8.98 11.38 3.91
CA ALA A 213 -9.03 12.58 4.73
C ALA A 213 -8.96 12.27 6.23
N LEU A 214 -9.70 11.25 6.70
CA LEU A 214 -9.67 10.83 8.10
C LEU A 214 -8.29 10.32 8.52
N LYS A 215 -7.66 9.48 7.69
CA LYS A 215 -6.32 8.98 7.96
C LYS A 215 -5.27 10.08 8.00
N ALA A 216 -5.29 10.99 7.03
CA ALA A 216 -4.39 12.12 7.01
C ALA A 216 -4.57 12.99 8.27
N ARG A 217 -5.81 13.31 8.63
CA ARG A 217 -6.11 14.10 9.83
C ARG A 217 -5.66 13.40 11.12
N THR A 218 -6.01 12.13 11.30
CA THR A 218 -5.66 11.40 12.54
C THR A 218 -4.15 11.26 12.75
N MET A 219 -3.35 11.23 11.67
CA MET A 219 -1.89 11.14 11.76
C MET A 219 -1.20 12.43 12.20
N THR A 220 -1.87 13.59 12.16
CA THR A 220 -1.25 14.86 12.58
C THR A 220 -1.08 14.96 14.10
N HIS A 221 -1.75 14.09 14.85
CA HIS A 221 -1.64 14.05 16.31
C HIS A 221 -0.38 13.31 16.75
N ASP A 222 0.29 13.79 17.80
CA ASP A 222 1.55 13.21 18.26
C ASP A 222 1.37 11.79 18.81
N GLU A 223 0.30 11.57 19.57
CA GLU A 223 -0.04 10.29 20.20
C GLU A 223 -0.99 9.43 19.35
N ALA A 224 -1.03 9.67 18.04
CA ALA A 224 -1.96 9.00 17.14
C ALA A 224 -1.91 7.47 17.26
N VAL A 225 -3.10 6.86 17.42
CA VAL A 225 -3.28 5.41 17.35
C VAL A 225 -3.69 5.02 15.92
N PRO A 226 -3.12 3.94 15.34
CA PRO A 226 -3.50 3.47 14.02
C PRO A 226 -4.99 3.13 13.93
N ILE A 227 -5.62 3.52 12.81
CA ILE A 227 -7.04 3.25 12.57
C ILE A 227 -7.23 2.13 11.53
N GLN A 228 -8.25 1.30 11.74
CA GLN A 228 -8.76 0.31 10.79
C GLN A 228 -10.22 0.64 10.49
N VAL A 229 -10.51 0.99 9.24
CA VAL A 229 -11.89 1.29 8.85
C VAL A 229 -12.62 -0.03 8.59
N LEU A 230 -13.79 -0.17 9.22
CA LEU A 230 -14.68 -1.31 9.08
C LEU A 230 -16.01 -0.79 8.51
N ARG A 231 -16.29 -1.15 7.26
CA ARG A 231 -17.56 -0.80 6.62
C ARG A 231 -18.66 -1.74 7.08
N ARG A 232 -19.87 -1.21 7.25
CA ARG A 232 -21.03 -1.97 7.69
C ARG A 232 -21.39 -3.11 6.72
N ASP A 233 -21.22 -2.89 5.41
CA ASP A 233 -21.40 -3.93 4.40
C ASP A 233 -20.46 -5.13 4.59
N THR A 234 -19.26 -4.93 5.16
CA THR A 234 -18.31 -6.01 5.44
C THR A 234 -18.81 -6.91 6.57
N ILE A 235 -19.67 -6.39 7.45
CA ILE A 235 -20.29 -7.14 8.55
C ILE A 235 -21.55 -7.86 8.04
N ASP A 236 -22.45 -7.10 7.40
CA ASP A 236 -23.79 -7.59 7.04
C ASP A 236 -23.80 -8.47 5.79
N ARG A 237 -22.76 -8.38 4.93
CA ARG A 237 -22.72 -9.14 3.68
C ARG A 237 -22.81 -10.64 3.96
N PRO A 238 -23.78 -11.33 3.33
CA PRO A 238 -23.92 -12.79 3.42
C PRO A 238 -22.64 -13.53 3.05
N ASP A 239 -22.47 -14.71 3.61
CA ASP A 239 -21.26 -15.53 3.45
C ASP A 239 -21.06 -16.06 2.02
N ASP A 240 -22.16 -16.19 1.27
CA ASP A 240 -22.21 -16.69 -0.10
C ASP A 240 -22.07 -15.58 -1.15
N LYS A 241 -21.96 -14.31 -0.74
CA LYS A 241 -21.84 -13.16 -1.64
C LYS A 241 -20.45 -12.54 -1.53
N GLY A 242 -19.59 -12.83 -2.51
CA GLY A 242 -18.24 -12.26 -2.59
C GLY A 242 -17.24 -13.02 -1.73
N GLN A 243 -16.60 -12.35 -0.76
CA GLN A 243 -15.67 -12.99 0.18
C GLN A 243 -16.43 -13.57 1.37
N SER A 244 -16.11 -14.81 1.73
CA SER A 244 -16.63 -15.47 2.93
C SER A 244 -16.24 -14.73 4.20
N PHE A 245 -16.88 -15.07 5.31
CA PHE A 245 -16.48 -14.65 6.64
C PHE A 245 -15.04 -15.09 6.93
N ALA A 246 -14.63 -16.30 6.50
CA ALA A 246 -13.26 -16.76 6.72
C ALA A 246 -12.23 -15.82 6.08
N THR A 247 -12.41 -15.47 4.81
CA THR A 247 -11.50 -14.56 4.09
C THR A 247 -11.53 -13.15 4.70
N ARG A 248 -12.70 -12.64 5.06
CA ARG A 248 -12.84 -11.33 5.73
C ARG A 248 -12.15 -11.32 7.09
N PHE A 249 -12.28 -12.38 7.88
CA PHE A 249 -11.63 -12.53 9.18
C PHE A 249 -10.11 -12.60 9.03
N TRP A 250 -9.60 -13.39 8.10
CA TRP A 250 -8.16 -13.46 7.81
C TRP A 250 -7.58 -12.08 7.48
N ASN A 251 -8.23 -11.32 6.59
CA ASN A 251 -7.76 -9.99 6.19
C ASN A 251 -7.83 -8.98 7.34
N MET A 252 -8.98 -8.92 8.03
CA MET A 252 -9.19 -8.00 9.14
C MET A 252 -8.22 -8.28 10.29
N ALA A 253 -8.08 -9.54 10.69
CA ALA A 253 -7.25 -9.93 11.82
C ALA A 253 -5.78 -9.69 11.53
N THR A 254 -5.30 -10.02 10.32
CA THR A 254 -3.90 -9.78 9.91
C THR A 254 -3.57 -8.29 9.91
N SER A 255 -4.41 -7.45 9.30
CA SER A 255 -4.19 -6.01 9.23
C SER A 255 -4.26 -5.36 10.62
N THR A 256 -5.23 -5.75 11.44
CA THR A 256 -5.38 -5.27 12.83
C THR A 256 -4.21 -5.69 13.70
N TYR A 257 -3.73 -6.94 13.57
CA TYR A 257 -2.56 -7.44 14.29
C TYR A 257 -1.32 -6.59 14.00
N TYR A 258 -1.09 -6.27 12.72
CA TYR A 258 0.02 -5.40 12.33
C TYR A 258 -0.10 -3.98 12.88
N LYS A 259 -1.30 -3.40 12.82
CA LYS A 259 -1.60 -2.07 13.34
C LYS A 259 -1.39 -1.98 14.85
N ALA A 260 -1.76 -3.03 15.56
CA ALA A 260 -1.50 -3.22 16.99
C ALA A 260 -0.03 -3.52 17.33
N LYS A 261 0.92 -3.16 16.46
CA LYS A 261 2.38 -3.38 16.59
C LYS A 261 2.82 -4.85 16.53
N GLY A 262 1.98 -5.73 16.00
CA GLY A 262 2.36 -7.11 15.71
C GLY A 262 3.12 -7.24 14.39
N VAL A 263 3.90 -8.31 14.23
CA VAL A 263 4.51 -8.68 12.97
C VAL A 263 4.08 -10.10 12.63
N PRO A 264 3.18 -10.30 11.65
CA PRO A 264 2.62 -11.63 11.41
C PRO A 264 3.62 -12.58 10.73
N TRP A 265 4.45 -12.09 9.82
CA TRP A 265 5.51 -12.88 9.18
C TRP A 265 6.64 -11.99 8.65
N ARG A 266 7.80 -12.59 8.37
CA ARG A 266 8.97 -11.92 7.75
C ARG A 266 9.48 -12.68 6.52
N PRO A 267 10.22 -12.04 5.60
CA PRO A 267 10.80 -12.75 4.46
C PRO A 267 12.05 -13.53 4.89
N THR A 268 12.29 -14.72 4.30
CA THR A 268 13.51 -15.52 4.56
C THR A 268 14.66 -15.17 3.63
N ASP A 269 14.34 -14.70 2.42
CA ASP A 269 15.26 -14.71 1.27
C ASP A 269 15.89 -13.34 0.98
N LEU A 270 15.68 -12.36 1.85
CA LEU A 270 16.31 -11.05 1.73
C LEU A 270 17.67 -11.03 2.46
N PRO A 271 18.70 -10.38 1.86
CA PRO A 271 19.99 -10.22 2.51
C PRO A 271 19.88 -9.33 3.76
N LYS A 272 20.68 -9.66 4.79
CA LYS A 272 20.82 -8.86 6.00
C LYS A 272 21.52 -7.54 5.70
N ASN A 273 21.25 -6.52 6.51
CA ASN A 273 21.82 -5.17 6.46
C ASN A 273 21.68 -4.50 5.08
N VAL A 274 20.59 -4.82 4.36
CA VAL A 274 20.23 -4.18 3.10
C VAL A 274 18.99 -3.33 3.30
N CYS A 275 19.03 -2.11 2.76
CA CYS A 275 17.92 -1.18 2.78
C CYS A 275 17.32 -1.04 1.38
N PHE A 276 16.07 -1.45 1.21
CA PHE A 276 15.31 -1.30 -0.02
C PHE A 276 14.50 0.00 0.05
N VAL A 277 14.73 0.92 -0.89
CA VAL A 277 14.13 2.24 -0.91
C VAL A 277 13.19 2.36 -2.10
N GLY A 278 11.88 2.52 -1.89
CA GLY A 278 10.95 2.82 -2.97
C GLY A 278 10.70 4.31 -3.08
N ILE A 279 10.86 4.87 -4.29
CA ILE A 279 10.58 6.27 -4.58
C ILE A 279 9.36 6.35 -5.50
N SER A 280 8.38 7.14 -5.08
CA SER A 280 7.19 7.49 -5.85
C SER A 280 7.08 9.02 -5.96
N PHE A 281 6.37 9.47 -7.00
CA PHE A 281 6.04 10.87 -7.20
C PHE A 281 4.54 11.03 -7.21
N HIS A 282 4.05 12.05 -6.52
CA HIS A 282 2.63 12.33 -6.36
C HIS A 282 2.35 13.79 -6.58
N HIS A 283 1.28 14.09 -7.30
CA HIS A 283 0.86 15.47 -7.49
C HIS A 283 0.35 16.06 -6.18
N MET A 284 0.78 17.28 -5.88
CA MET A 284 0.27 18.09 -4.80
C MET A 284 0.06 19.51 -5.31
N LYS A 285 -0.99 20.18 -4.82
CA LYS A 285 -1.24 21.58 -5.13
C LYS A 285 -0.82 22.43 -3.95
N LYS A 286 0.14 23.34 -4.16
CA LYS A 286 0.56 24.29 -3.12
C LYS A 286 -0.54 25.30 -2.84
N ARG A 287 -0.49 25.94 -1.67
CA ARG A 287 -1.40 27.06 -1.32
C ARG A 287 -1.42 28.20 -2.33
N SER A 288 -0.33 28.39 -3.09
CA SER A 288 -0.23 29.38 -4.16
C SER A 288 -0.98 29.00 -5.44
N GLY A 289 -1.55 27.80 -5.51
CA GLY A 289 -2.22 27.27 -6.70
C GLY A 289 -1.30 26.52 -7.66
N HIS A 290 0.03 26.59 -7.48
CA HIS A 290 0.97 25.87 -8.33
C HIS A 290 0.96 24.36 -8.03
N LEU A 291 0.82 23.56 -9.08
CA LEU A 291 0.96 22.12 -9.05
C LEU A 291 2.46 21.77 -8.91
N VAL A 292 2.77 20.82 -8.05
CA VAL A 292 4.13 20.29 -7.84
C VAL A 292 4.06 18.78 -7.65
N TYR A 293 5.19 18.09 -7.77
CA TYR A 293 5.30 16.69 -7.36
C TYR A 293 5.91 16.60 -5.96
N ALA A 294 5.28 15.88 -5.04
CA ALA A 294 5.92 15.36 -3.85
C ALA A 294 6.68 14.08 -4.20
N SER A 295 7.97 14.05 -3.92
CA SER A 295 8.68 12.78 -3.82
C SER A 295 8.41 12.15 -2.46
N VAL A 296 8.15 10.84 -2.44
CA VAL A 296 8.07 10.05 -1.21
C VAL A 296 9.05 8.91 -1.32
N ALA A 297 9.90 8.77 -0.30
CA ALA A 297 10.75 7.59 -0.15
C ALA A 297 10.21 6.70 0.97
N GLN A 298 10.21 5.40 0.72
CA GLN A 298 9.99 4.41 1.73
C GLN A 298 11.21 3.50 1.85
N ALA A 299 11.74 3.35 3.05
CA ALA A 299 12.74 2.37 3.38
C ALA A 299 12.12 1.10 3.97
N TYR A 300 12.56 -0.05 3.48
CA TYR A 300 12.26 -1.37 4.01
C TYR A 300 13.56 -2.14 4.23
N SER A 301 13.68 -2.81 5.37
CA SER A 301 14.78 -3.72 5.66
C SER A 301 14.28 -4.87 6.52
N THR A 302 15.00 -5.98 6.57
CA THR A 302 14.71 -7.07 7.51
C THR A 302 15.08 -6.72 8.95
N ASP A 303 16.00 -5.77 9.14
CA ASP A 303 16.59 -5.47 10.44
C ASP A 303 15.88 -4.34 11.19
N VAL A 304 15.16 -3.47 10.47
CA VAL A 304 14.46 -2.32 11.05
C VAL A 304 13.01 -2.27 10.60
N GLN A 305 12.15 -1.68 11.45
CA GLN A 305 10.76 -1.45 11.07
C GLN A 305 10.68 -0.54 9.83
N PRO A 306 9.85 -0.87 8.83
CA PRO A 306 9.69 -0.02 7.64
C PRO A 306 9.24 1.39 7.99
N PHE A 307 9.83 2.37 7.30
CA PHE A 307 9.52 3.78 7.51
C PHE A 307 9.40 4.54 6.19
N ALA A 308 8.60 5.61 6.21
CA ALA A 308 8.39 6.52 5.09
C ALA A 308 8.89 7.93 5.42
N LEU A 309 9.38 8.61 4.39
CA LEU A 309 9.89 9.98 4.43
C LEU A 309 9.28 10.78 3.28
N LYS A 310 8.88 12.00 3.61
CA LYS A 310 8.52 13.01 2.61
C LYS A 310 9.82 13.60 2.06
N GLY A 311 10.02 13.48 0.76
CA GLY A 311 11.15 14.09 0.07
C GLY A 311 10.85 15.52 -0.37
N ALA A 312 11.65 16.01 -1.32
CA ALA A 312 11.51 17.35 -1.87
C ALA A 312 10.18 17.54 -2.64
N SER A 313 9.67 18.77 -2.61
CA SER A 313 8.71 19.26 -3.59
C SER A 313 9.44 19.61 -4.89
N ILE A 314 9.01 19.01 -5.98
CA ILE A 314 9.59 19.12 -7.31
C ILE A 314 8.66 19.98 -8.16
N ASP A 315 9.22 20.94 -8.90
CA ASP A 315 8.45 21.74 -9.84
C ASP A 315 7.78 20.84 -10.88
N HIS A 316 6.54 21.15 -11.25
CA HIS A 316 5.80 20.35 -12.21
C HIS A 316 6.47 20.31 -13.61
N GLU A 317 7.23 21.35 -13.96
CA GLU A 317 8.01 21.36 -15.19
C GLU A 317 9.34 20.59 -15.10
N GLN A 318 9.77 20.18 -13.90
CA GLN A 318 10.97 19.34 -13.72
C GLN A 318 10.66 17.86 -14.07
N ARG A 319 10.43 17.62 -15.36
CA ARG A 319 10.07 16.33 -15.94
C ARG A 319 10.82 16.07 -17.25
N ARG A 320 11.08 14.80 -17.56
CA ARG A 320 11.56 14.32 -18.87
C ARG A 320 10.69 13.17 -19.29
N ASP A 321 10.32 13.12 -20.58
CA ASP A 321 9.40 12.10 -21.10
C ASP A 321 8.13 11.95 -20.26
N ARG A 322 7.60 13.11 -19.80
CA ARG A 322 6.42 13.22 -18.93
C ARG A 322 6.56 12.57 -17.55
N GLN A 323 7.77 12.20 -17.15
CA GLN A 323 8.06 11.63 -15.83
C GLN A 323 8.85 12.63 -14.98
N PRO A 324 8.38 12.94 -13.75
CA PRO A 324 9.16 13.74 -12.82
C PRO A 324 10.43 13.01 -12.40
N TYR A 325 11.46 13.78 -12.08
CA TYR A 325 12.74 13.27 -11.59
C TYR A 325 13.28 14.18 -10.49
N LEU A 326 14.16 13.64 -9.65
CA LEU A 326 14.89 14.42 -8.65
C LEU A 326 16.13 15.04 -9.29
N ASN A 327 16.40 16.32 -9.04
CA ASN A 327 17.71 16.87 -9.37
C ASN A 327 18.77 16.34 -8.38
N GLU A 328 20.04 16.62 -8.66
CA GLU A 328 21.17 16.09 -7.87
C GLU A 328 21.06 16.43 -6.37
N GLY A 329 20.72 17.67 -6.02
CA GLY A 329 20.55 18.10 -4.64
C GLY A 329 19.37 17.42 -3.94
N GLN A 330 18.24 17.29 -4.64
CA GLN A 330 17.03 16.63 -4.13
C GLN A 330 17.27 15.13 -3.90
N ALA A 331 17.93 14.45 -4.84
CA ALA A 331 18.27 13.03 -4.73
C ALA A 331 19.26 12.79 -3.58
N LYS A 332 20.28 13.65 -3.44
CA LYS A 332 21.24 13.59 -2.35
C LYS A 332 20.55 13.76 -0.98
N SER A 333 19.73 14.80 -0.83
CA SER A 333 19.02 15.06 0.44
C SER A 333 18.12 13.88 0.83
N LEU A 334 17.34 13.36 -0.13
CA LEU A 334 16.43 12.25 0.12
C LEU A 334 17.15 11.00 0.64
N LEU A 335 18.31 10.67 0.06
CA LEU A 335 19.07 9.51 0.49
C LEU A 335 19.86 9.76 1.79
N ASP A 336 20.36 10.98 2.02
CA ASP A 336 20.94 11.37 3.31
C ASP A 336 19.91 11.21 4.45
N ASP A 337 18.65 11.62 4.24
CA ASP A 337 17.57 11.47 5.21
C ASP A 337 17.24 9.99 5.46
N VAL A 338 17.16 9.17 4.40
CA VAL A 338 16.95 7.71 4.51
C VAL A 338 18.08 7.06 5.31
N LEU A 339 19.34 7.41 5.02
CA LEU A 339 20.51 6.87 5.71
C LEU A 339 20.54 7.25 7.18
N HIS A 340 20.24 8.52 7.48
CA HIS A 340 20.16 9.00 8.85
C HIS A 340 19.09 8.25 9.64
N GLN A 341 17.87 8.15 9.09
CA GLN A 341 16.76 7.43 9.71
C GLN A 341 17.00 5.93 9.85
N TYR A 342 17.72 5.32 8.90
CA TYR A 342 18.16 3.93 9.02
C TYR A 342 19.16 3.77 10.18
N ALA A 343 20.20 4.60 10.23
CA ALA A 343 21.24 4.54 11.26
C ALA A 343 20.68 4.82 12.67
N GLU A 344 19.72 5.72 12.82
CA GLU A 344 19.03 5.96 14.10
C GLU A 344 18.30 4.71 14.62
N ARG A 345 17.78 3.86 13.73
CA ARG A 345 17.02 2.64 14.10
C ARG A 345 17.89 1.40 14.21
N ALA A 346 18.84 1.22 13.29
CA ALA A 346 19.71 0.06 13.22
C ALA A 346 20.98 0.20 14.09
N GLY A 347 21.37 1.44 14.43
CA GLY A 347 22.65 1.75 15.07
C GLY A 347 23.86 1.69 14.11
N VAL A 348 23.65 1.27 12.86
CA VAL A 348 24.68 1.14 11.82
C VAL A 348 24.14 1.57 10.45
N ALA A 349 25.04 1.90 9.53
CA ALA A 349 24.69 2.14 8.13
C ALA A 349 24.44 0.81 7.39
N PRO A 350 23.57 0.80 6.36
CA PRO A 350 23.35 -0.40 5.56
C PRO A 350 24.56 -0.70 4.67
N ASP A 351 24.87 -1.98 4.46
CA ASP A 351 25.97 -2.39 3.57
C ASP A 351 25.62 -2.12 2.10
N ARG A 352 24.32 -2.22 1.77
CA ARG A 352 23.79 -2.08 0.42
C ARG A 352 22.44 -1.40 0.42
N ILE A 353 22.21 -0.54 -0.56
CA ILE A 353 20.90 0.08 -0.81
C ILE A 353 20.42 -0.31 -2.19
N VAL A 354 19.13 -0.66 -2.28
CA VAL A 354 18.45 -0.93 -3.54
C VAL A 354 17.32 0.07 -3.71
N ILE A 355 17.42 0.95 -4.70
CA ILE A 355 16.42 1.99 -4.96
C ILE A 355 15.48 1.49 -6.05
N HIS A 356 14.19 1.40 -5.73
CA HIS A 356 13.09 1.06 -6.63
C HIS A 356 12.37 2.34 -7.09
N LYS A 357 12.25 2.53 -8.41
CA LYS A 357 11.42 3.58 -9.03
C LYS A 357 10.42 3.00 -10.01
N THR A 358 9.37 3.75 -10.30
CA THR A 358 8.44 3.45 -11.42
C THR A 358 8.81 4.19 -12.71
N SER A 359 9.86 5.02 -12.69
CA SER A 359 10.38 5.80 -13.81
C SER A 359 11.84 5.47 -14.13
N SER A 360 12.34 5.93 -15.28
CA SER A 360 13.78 5.92 -15.58
C SER A 360 14.57 6.75 -14.56
N TYR A 361 15.82 6.34 -14.34
CA TYR A 361 16.78 7.17 -13.63
C TYR A 361 17.34 8.23 -14.57
N GLN A 362 17.44 9.46 -14.07
CA GLN A 362 18.15 10.53 -14.73
C GLN A 362 19.61 10.62 -14.23
N PRO A 363 20.57 11.09 -15.04
CA PRO A 363 21.97 11.20 -14.63
C PRO A 363 22.17 12.02 -13.35
N GLU A 364 21.36 13.06 -13.14
CA GLU A 364 21.38 13.91 -11.95
C GLU A 364 20.98 13.16 -10.69
N GLU A 365 19.97 12.28 -10.79
CA GLU A 365 19.54 11.42 -9.68
C GLU A 365 20.67 10.49 -9.26
N LEU A 366 21.30 9.84 -10.24
CA LEU A 366 22.40 8.90 -10.01
C LEU A 366 23.58 9.60 -9.32
N LYS A 367 23.93 10.82 -9.74
CA LYS A 367 24.96 11.64 -9.08
C LYS A 367 24.60 11.96 -7.64
N GLY A 368 23.36 12.40 -7.39
CA GLY A 368 22.90 12.78 -6.05
C GLY A 368 22.90 11.60 -5.08
N PHE A 369 22.36 10.46 -5.52
CA PHE A 369 22.37 9.22 -4.73
C PHE A 369 23.79 8.72 -4.47
N ALA A 370 24.66 8.69 -5.49
CA ALA A 370 26.05 8.31 -5.31
C ALA A 370 26.79 9.24 -4.32
N ALA A 371 26.52 10.55 -4.37
CA ALA A 371 27.12 11.53 -3.47
C ALA A 371 26.66 11.35 -2.01
N ALA A 372 25.39 11.02 -1.77
CA ALA A 372 24.88 10.76 -0.42
C ALA A 372 25.44 9.46 0.19
N ALA A 373 25.62 8.42 -0.63
CA ALA A 373 26.09 7.12 -0.19
C ALA A 373 27.63 7.01 -0.07
N LYS A 374 28.35 7.96 -0.67
CA LYS A 374 29.82 7.96 -0.69
C LYS A 374 30.38 7.83 0.73
N ASP A 375 31.31 6.90 0.91
CA ASP A 375 31.99 6.59 2.17
C ASP A 375 31.06 6.11 3.32
N LYS A 376 29.76 5.88 3.03
CA LYS A 376 28.76 5.41 4.01
C LYS A 376 28.18 4.04 3.68
N VAL A 377 28.06 3.68 2.39
CA VAL A 377 27.42 2.46 1.90
C VAL A 377 28.33 1.79 0.87
N ALA A 378 28.52 0.47 0.95
CA ALA A 378 29.42 -0.23 0.06
C ALA A 378 28.88 -0.39 -1.37
N SER A 379 27.55 -0.49 -1.55
CA SER A 379 26.94 -0.67 -2.87
C SER A 379 25.55 -0.06 -3.02
N LEU A 380 25.27 0.48 -4.21
CA LEU A 380 23.97 1.00 -4.62
C LEU A 380 23.48 0.27 -5.86
N ASP A 381 22.25 -0.24 -5.82
CA ASP A 381 21.53 -0.72 -6.99
C ASP A 381 20.36 0.21 -7.32
N TYR A 382 20.26 0.57 -8.60
CA TYR A 382 19.20 1.43 -9.11
C TYR A 382 18.31 0.59 -10.01
N VAL A 383 17.15 0.19 -9.51
CA VAL A 383 16.22 -0.70 -10.22
C VAL A 383 14.92 0.05 -10.50
N TRP A 384 14.41 -0.08 -11.70
CA TRP A 384 13.11 0.48 -12.08
C TRP A 384 12.14 -0.66 -12.44
N LEU A 385 10.86 -0.45 -12.12
CA LEU A 385 9.75 -1.37 -12.36
C LEU A 385 8.61 -0.64 -13.06
N ARG A 386 8.34 -0.96 -14.32
CA ARG A 386 7.36 -0.28 -15.17
C ARG A 386 6.22 -1.18 -15.59
N ALA A 387 5.06 -0.57 -15.78
CA ALA A 387 4.00 -1.22 -16.55
C ALA A 387 4.45 -1.37 -18.01
N THR A 388 3.97 -2.42 -18.66
CA THR A 388 4.31 -2.70 -20.06
C THR A 388 3.10 -3.25 -20.80
N SER A 389 3.05 -3.01 -22.10
CA SER A 389 2.11 -3.65 -23.02
C SER A 389 2.54 -5.06 -23.42
N PHE A 390 3.78 -5.47 -23.10
CA PHE A 390 4.25 -6.83 -23.36
C PHE A 390 3.33 -7.85 -22.68
N ARG A 391 2.94 -8.88 -23.44
CA ARG A 391 2.15 -10.02 -22.95
C ARG A 391 2.85 -11.30 -23.37
N MET A 392 2.80 -12.28 -22.48
CA MET A 392 3.25 -13.64 -22.77
C MET A 392 2.07 -14.57 -22.53
N VAL A 393 1.89 -15.50 -23.45
CA VAL A 393 0.92 -16.58 -23.32
C VAL A 393 1.70 -17.89 -23.31
N ARG A 394 1.29 -18.80 -22.43
CA ARG A 394 1.86 -20.14 -22.37
C ARG A 394 0.93 -21.08 -23.12
N LYS A 395 1.50 -21.99 -23.91
CA LYS A 395 0.72 -23.08 -24.53
C LYS A 395 0.21 -24.00 -23.41
N GLY A 396 -1.11 -24.15 -23.31
CA GLY A 396 -1.76 -24.95 -22.28
C GLY A 396 -2.95 -24.23 -21.67
N LEU A 397 -3.37 -24.68 -20.48
CA LEU A 397 -4.48 -24.11 -19.72
C LEU A 397 -4.03 -23.14 -18.63
N GLU A 398 -2.73 -23.07 -18.36
CA GLU A 398 -2.17 -22.22 -17.31
C GLU A 398 -1.55 -20.96 -17.91
N GLU A 399 -1.83 -19.82 -17.30
CA GLU A 399 -1.16 -18.57 -17.60
C GLU A 399 0.34 -18.62 -17.21
N PRO A 400 1.17 -17.63 -17.62
CA PRO A 400 2.53 -17.54 -17.12
C PRO A 400 2.56 -17.56 -15.58
N TRP A 401 3.46 -18.37 -15.04
CA TRP A 401 3.57 -18.53 -13.60
C TRP A 401 4.10 -17.26 -12.95
N ARG A 402 3.57 -16.95 -11.76
CA ARG A 402 4.22 -15.99 -10.87
C ARG A 402 5.66 -16.45 -10.62
N GLY A 403 6.61 -15.50 -10.68
CA GLY A 403 8.04 -15.77 -10.62
C GLY A 403 8.70 -15.99 -11.98
N THR A 404 7.96 -15.95 -13.09
CA THR A 404 8.56 -16.07 -14.43
C THR A 404 9.33 -14.79 -14.80
N LEU A 405 10.62 -14.93 -15.08
CA LEU A 405 11.50 -13.90 -15.65
C LEU A 405 11.74 -14.22 -17.12
N CYS A 406 11.26 -13.32 -17.97
CA CYS A 406 11.41 -13.36 -19.41
C CYS A 406 12.45 -12.32 -19.84
N ARG A 407 13.43 -12.73 -20.65
CA ARG A 407 14.45 -11.83 -21.22
C ARG A 407 14.37 -11.88 -22.74
N LEU A 408 14.22 -10.71 -23.35
CA LEU A 408 14.11 -10.53 -24.78
C LEU A 408 15.02 -9.38 -25.19
N LYS A 409 16.12 -9.70 -25.90
CA LYS A 409 17.21 -8.74 -26.15
C LYS A 409 17.70 -8.13 -24.82
N ASP A 410 17.64 -6.82 -24.69
CA ASP A 410 18.07 -6.06 -23.51
C ASP A 410 16.94 -5.79 -22.50
N HIS A 411 15.72 -6.27 -22.79
CA HIS A 411 14.56 -6.07 -21.93
C HIS A 411 14.33 -7.29 -21.03
N SER A 412 13.99 -7.02 -19.77
CA SER A 412 13.59 -8.02 -18.79
C SER A 412 12.15 -7.77 -18.35
N TYR A 413 11.32 -8.81 -18.44
CA TYR A 413 9.91 -8.79 -18.06
C TYR A 413 9.68 -9.81 -16.95
N PHE A 414 9.15 -9.36 -15.82
CA PHE A 414 9.01 -10.15 -14.63
C PHE A 414 7.55 -10.28 -14.18
N PHE A 415 7.08 -11.51 -14.09
CA PHE A 415 5.73 -11.85 -13.68
C PHE A 415 5.65 -11.92 -12.15
N THR A 416 5.40 -10.78 -11.50
CA THR A 416 5.04 -10.74 -10.07
C THR A 416 3.59 -11.20 -9.84
N GLY A 417 2.73 -11.11 -10.84
CA GLY A 417 1.42 -11.75 -10.88
C GLY A 417 1.36 -12.77 -12.00
N GLY A 418 0.53 -13.80 -11.84
CA GLY A 418 0.45 -14.91 -12.77
C GLY A 418 -0.18 -16.12 -12.09
N TYR A 419 -0.21 -17.25 -12.80
CA TYR A 419 -0.69 -18.50 -12.24
C TYR A 419 0.17 -18.90 -11.03
N ILE A 420 -0.49 -19.35 -9.97
CA ILE A 420 0.12 -19.70 -8.69
C ILE A 420 0.01 -21.21 -8.50
N PRO A 421 1.10 -21.98 -8.69
CA PRO A 421 1.03 -23.45 -8.72
C PRO A 421 0.47 -24.10 -7.45
N TRP A 422 0.79 -23.57 -6.27
CA TRP A 422 0.29 -24.12 -5.00
C TRP A 422 -1.14 -23.72 -4.69
N TRP A 423 -1.70 -22.73 -5.39
CA TRP A 423 -3.13 -22.48 -5.39
C TRP A 423 -3.84 -23.24 -6.51
N ASN A 424 -3.12 -23.66 -7.54
CA ASN A 424 -3.71 -24.20 -8.76
C ASN A 424 -4.70 -23.21 -9.41
N GLU A 425 -4.39 -21.91 -9.36
CA GLU A 425 -5.26 -20.83 -9.84
C GLU A 425 -4.45 -19.59 -10.21
N TYR A 426 -4.97 -18.82 -11.18
CA TYR A 426 -4.57 -17.44 -11.42
C TYR A 426 -5.61 -16.48 -10.80
N PRO A 427 -5.23 -15.64 -9.81
CA PRO A 427 -6.19 -14.81 -9.08
C PRO A 427 -6.66 -13.55 -9.81
N GLY A 428 -6.18 -13.27 -11.04
CA GLY A 428 -6.46 -12.02 -11.75
C GLY A 428 -7.58 -12.15 -12.79
N MET A 429 -8.22 -11.02 -13.10
CA MET A 429 -9.36 -10.96 -14.03
C MET A 429 -8.97 -11.00 -15.51
N HIS A 430 -7.74 -10.60 -15.85
CA HIS A 430 -7.25 -10.46 -17.22
C HIS A 430 -5.92 -11.19 -17.41
N ILE A 431 -5.50 -11.40 -18.66
CA ILE A 431 -4.19 -12.00 -18.98
C ILE A 431 -3.08 -11.36 -18.12
N PRO A 432 -2.25 -12.15 -17.40
CA PRO A 432 -1.22 -11.59 -16.55
C PRO A 432 -0.29 -10.66 -17.33
N ALA A 433 -0.19 -9.43 -16.84
CA ALA A 433 0.75 -8.45 -17.37
C ALA A 433 2.02 -8.46 -16.51
N PRO A 434 3.21 -8.75 -17.06
CA PRO A 434 4.45 -8.61 -16.31
C PRO A 434 4.74 -7.15 -15.97
N LEU A 435 5.75 -6.94 -15.12
CA LEU A 435 6.44 -5.67 -14.98
C LEU A 435 7.68 -5.71 -15.86
N GLU A 436 7.92 -4.65 -16.63
CA GLU A 436 9.25 -4.47 -17.22
C GLU A 436 10.20 -3.99 -16.12
N ILE A 437 11.31 -4.70 -15.96
CA ILE A 437 12.32 -4.39 -14.95
C ILE A 437 13.65 -4.11 -15.62
N GLY A 438 14.38 -3.18 -15.06
CA GLY A 438 15.73 -2.88 -15.51
C GLY A 438 16.48 -2.09 -14.47
N SER A 439 17.72 -1.72 -14.81
CA SER A 439 18.61 -1.02 -13.90
C SER A 439 19.38 0.09 -14.60
N ALA A 440 19.82 1.09 -13.85
CA ALA A 440 20.63 2.18 -14.41
C ALA A 440 22.07 1.73 -14.73
N PHE A 441 22.59 0.78 -13.94
CA PHE A 441 23.88 0.13 -14.15
C PHE A 441 23.72 -1.39 -14.23
N PRO A 442 24.64 -2.12 -14.86
CA PRO A 442 24.60 -3.58 -14.91
C PRO A 442 24.48 -4.19 -13.51
N THR A 443 23.52 -5.11 -13.34
CA THR A 443 23.27 -5.82 -12.08
C THR A 443 22.74 -7.22 -12.38
N ASP A 444 22.77 -8.12 -11.39
CA ASP A 444 22.17 -9.45 -11.55
C ASP A 444 20.64 -9.35 -11.50
N MET A 445 20.03 -9.26 -12.69
CA MET A 445 18.58 -9.13 -12.82
C MET A 445 17.81 -10.34 -12.26
N LYS A 446 18.41 -11.53 -12.23
CA LYS A 446 17.77 -12.72 -11.64
C LYS A 446 17.69 -12.56 -10.11
N LEU A 447 18.77 -12.08 -9.50
CA LEU A 447 18.80 -11.79 -8.07
C LEU A 447 17.88 -10.61 -7.70
N ARG A 448 17.88 -9.52 -8.48
CA ARG A 448 16.93 -8.41 -8.30
C ARG A 448 15.47 -8.87 -8.40
N SER A 449 15.17 -9.74 -9.36
CA SER A 449 13.84 -10.33 -9.52
C SER A 449 13.42 -11.16 -8.31
N LYS A 450 14.35 -11.93 -7.71
CA LYS A 450 14.11 -12.68 -6.47
C LYS A 450 13.81 -11.76 -5.28
N GLU A 451 14.59 -10.69 -5.12
CA GLU A 451 14.36 -9.66 -4.09
C GLU A 451 12.99 -8.98 -4.28
N ILE A 452 12.65 -8.58 -5.51
CA ILE A 452 11.35 -8.00 -5.86
C ILE A 452 10.21 -8.96 -5.52
N LEU A 453 10.33 -10.22 -5.93
CA LEU A 453 9.30 -11.24 -5.66
C LEU A 453 9.08 -11.42 -4.16
N THR A 454 10.16 -11.44 -3.38
CA THR A 454 10.10 -11.55 -1.93
C THR A 454 9.41 -10.34 -1.30
N LEU A 455 9.75 -9.12 -1.74
CA LEU A 455 9.12 -7.89 -1.27
C LEU A 455 7.63 -7.77 -1.62
N THR A 456 7.14 -8.47 -2.65
CA THR A 456 5.70 -8.55 -2.95
C THR A 456 4.91 -9.37 -1.94
N LYS A 457 5.58 -10.11 -1.04
CA LYS A 457 4.91 -10.89 0.02
C LYS A 457 4.79 -10.13 1.34
N MET A 458 5.27 -8.90 1.39
CA MET A 458 5.34 -8.09 2.61
C MET A 458 4.17 -7.11 2.77
N ASN A 459 3.08 -7.32 2.02
CA ASN A 459 1.86 -6.54 2.19
C ASN A 459 0.98 -7.12 3.30
N TRP A 460 1.18 -6.68 4.54
CA TRP A 460 0.40 -7.12 5.71
C TRP A 460 -1.05 -6.59 5.75
N ASN A 461 -1.49 -5.82 4.75
CA ASN A 461 -2.89 -5.43 4.64
C ASN A 461 -3.79 -6.53 4.04
N SER A 462 -3.20 -7.60 3.49
CA SER A 462 -3.93 -8.76 2.96
C SER A 462 -3.28 -10.05 3.43
N SER A 463 -4.11 -11.00 3.83
CA SER A 463 -3.67 -12.33 4.25
C SER A 463 -3.32 -13.26 3.08
N ASP A 464 -3.68 -12.90 1.83
CA ASP A 464 -3.25 -13.63 0.63
C ASP A 464 -1.70 -13.60 0.49
N GLY A 465 -1.03 -12.60 1.08
CA GLY A 465 0.43 -12.49 1.11
C GLY A 465 1.10 -12.33 -0.25
N ILE A 466 0.36 -11.85 -1.25
CA ILE A 466 0.87 -11.62 -2.61
C ILE A 466 0.34 -10.28 -3.12
N SER A 467 1.25 -9.44 -3.62
CA SER A 467 0.94 -8.19 -4.32
C SER A 467 1.60 -8.11 -5.70
N ARG A 468 1.05 -7.27 -6.58
CA ARG A 468 1.65 -7.00 -7.90
C ARG A 468 2.96 -6.22 -7.79
N LEU A 469 3.00 -5.20 -6.93
CA LEU A 469 4.17 -4.36 -6.71
C LEU A 469 4.88 -4.74 -5.41
N PRO A 470 6.21 -4.63 -5.33
CA PRO A 470 6.94 -4.83 -4.09
C PRO A 470 6.49 -3.79 -3.05
N ILE A 471 6.55 -4.17 -1.77
CA ILE A 471 6.11 -3.31 -0.67
C ILE A 471 6.71 -1.90 -0.72
N THR A 472 7.96 -1.78 -1.16
CA THR A 472 8.70 -0.52 -1.35
C THR A 472 7.95 0.49 -2.24
N LEU A 473 7.35 0.03 -3.34
CA LEU A 473 6.62 0.90 -4.27
C LEU A 473 5.16 1.02 -3.88
N LEU A 474 4.56 -0.06 -3.38
CA LEU A 474 3.17 -0.07 -2.95
C LEU A 474 2.94 0.93 -1.82
N PHE A 475 3.81 0.89 -0.79
CA PHE A 475 3.67 1.78 0.35
C PHE A 475 4.09 3.21 0.00
N ALA A 476 5.17 3.44 -0.76
CA ALA A 476 5.48 4.77 -1.26
C ALA A 476 4.30 5.40 -2.06
N ARG A 477 3.50 4.60 -2.77
CA ARG A 477 2.26 5.09 -3.39
C ARG A 477 1.20 5.48 -2.36
N ARG A 478 0.91 4.60 -1.40
CA ARG A 478 -0.09 4.86 -0.34
C ARG A 478 0.23 6.08 0.52
N VAL A 479 1.50 6.34 0.82
CA VAL A 479 1.91 7.54 1.54
C VAL A 479 1.56 8.77 0.72
N GLY A 480 1.94 8.82 -0.55
CA GLY A 480 1.68 9.99 -1.37
C GLY A 480 0.19 10.25 -1.62
N GLU A 481 -0.63 9.20 -1.76
CA GLU A 481 -2.10 9.31 -1.78
C GLU A 481 -2.66 9.99 -0.53
N LEU A 482 -2.01 9.83 0.62
CA LEU A 482 -2.40 10.48 1.89
C LEU A 482 -1.73 11.84 2.07
N MET A 483 -0.57 12.09 1.45
CA MET A 483 0.11 13.39 1.53
C MET A 483 -0.67 14.49 0.82
N SER A 484 -1.47 14.16 -0.20
CA SER A 484 -2.34 15.13 -0.87
C SER A 484 -3.41 15.74 0.05
N GLU A 485 -3.74 15.07 1.17
CA GLU A 485 -4.69 15.54 2.18
C GLU A 485 -4.00 16.32 3.32
N LEU A 486 -2.67 16.24 3.43
CA LEU A 486 -1.91 16.92 4.46
C LEU A 486 -1.46 18.31 4.01
N SER A 487 -1.29 19.22 4.98
CA SER A 487 -0.71 20.53 4.69
C SER A 487 0.76 20.42 4.24
N ASP A 488 1.24 21.40 3.46
CA ASP A 488 2.61 21.45 2.93
C ASP A 488 3.70 21.18 3.99
N ASN A 489 3.50 21.64 5.23
CA ASN A 489 4.46 21.54 6.33
C ASN A 489 4.25 20.34 7.27
N ALA A 490 3.25 19.50 7.03
CA ALA A 490 3.00 18.35 7.90
C ALA A 490 4.07 17.28 7.69
N THR A 491 4.74 16.89 8.78
CA THR A 491 5.61 15.71 8.80
C THR A 491 4.73 14.48 9.04
N PRO A 492 4.65 13.55 8.08
CA PRO A 492 3.76 12.43 8.23
C PRO A 492 4.38 11.38 9.17
N LYS A 493 3.55 10.60 9.87
CA LYS A 493 4.04 9.55 10.76
C LYS A 493 4.90 8.56 9.98
N ALA A 494 6.11 8.26 10.43
CA ALA A 494 7.03 7.42 9.65
C ALA A 494 6.53 5.96 9.49
N SER A 495 5.77 5.43 10.43
CA SER A 495 5.44 4.00 10.48
C SER A 495 4.37 3.56 9.47
N TYR A 496 4.62 2.45 8.78
CA TYR A 496 3.70 1.88 7.79
C TYR A 496 2.26 1.63 8.29
N ARG A 497 2.12 1.31 9.58
CA ARG A 497 0.82 0.97 10.21
C ARG A 497 -0.25 2.05 10.08
N PHE A 498 0.14 3.31 9.91
CA PHE A 498 -0.82 4.40 9.76
C PHE A 498 -1.42 4.45 8.34
N TYR A 499 -0.69 3.95 7.33
CA TYR A 499 -1.06 4.12 5.92
C TYR A 499 -1.84 2.94 5.34
N ILE A 500 -1.71 1.74 5.92
CA ILE A 500 -2.49 0.56 5.47
C ILE A 500 -3.86 0.45 6.05
#